data_AF-A0A1G7LN08-F1
#
_entry.id   AF-A0A1G7LN08-F1
#
_cell.length_a   1.000
_cell.length_b   1.000
_cell.length_c   1.000
_cell.angle_alpha   90.00
_cell.angle_beta   90.00
_cell.angle_gamma   90.00
#
_symmetry.space_group_name_H-M   'P 1'
#
loop_
_entity.id
_entity.type
_entity.pdbx_description
1 polymer ?
#
loop_
_entity_poly.entity_id
_entity_poly.type
_entity_poly.pdbx_seq_one_letter_code
_entity_poly.pdbx_strand_id
1 'polypeptide(L)'
;MKKVFVFSFLLLGSLYFSQSVVEKYNTIYNRYEYFDSQGNMIGYKGYNNLTRQWEYYDTKATQKQPYQYREPAKVDLNSTFNAASTLQNRYDNNTQLVQNTINIIDSKINNLDISENDKNIIHNSFSKAISKNLNGQNFNYSSSSETNRIINWLYDTINTITENTINSSKRTSNSNESTSDKYLGLYSNKVLELDKKLKSYREDFQNNSSFNSLEKDYQLSRDTFSRLARNLELNSNNSEEIYQKLNDIIRQMSYLSVEKPSKNLTVKRINQYNKDGHILKESNVDSYVYIKDTEIIYKTSNGEKLYRDLSNKKYNSSSLGYEYTSKWGGTFIPDNLSFIKFYSNNDFTGDYYIYYISQ
;
A
#
# COMPACT_ATOMS: atom_id res chain seq x y z
N MET A 1 77.02 -26.97 2.97
CA MET A 1 76.19 -26.86 1.75
C MET A 1 74.69 -26.72 2.01
N LYS A 2 74.08 -27.34 3.04
CA LYS A 2 72.62 -27.22 3.32
C LYS A 2 72.12 -25.82 3.74
N LYS A 3 72.97 -24.97 4.33
CA LYS A 3 72.57 -23.60 4.79
C LYS A 3 72.55 -22.54 3.69
N VAL A 4 73.21 -22.78 2.55
CA VAL A 4 73.23 -21.85 1.39
C VAL A 4 71.94 -21.95 0.58
N PHE A 5 71.33 -23.14 0.52
CA PHE A 5 70.06 -23.37 -0.18
C PHE A 5 68.87 -22.64 0.47
N VAL A 6 68.88 -22.44 1.78
CA VAL A 6 67.79 -21.77 2.51
C VAL A 6 67.78 -20.25 2.23
N PHE A 7 68.95 -19.62 2.13
CA PHE A 7 69.05 -18.21 1.75
C PHE A 7 68.66 -17.96 0.29
N SER A 8 68.97 -18.91 -0.60
CA SER A 8 68.57 -18.81 -2.02
C SER A 8 67.05 -18.90 -2.21
N PHE A 9 66.34 -19.67 -1.39
CA PHE A 9 64.87 -19.77 -1.43
C PHE A 9 64.17 -18.53 -0.83
N LEU A 10 64.77 -17.88 0.18
CA LEU A 10 64.23 -16.65 0.78
C LEU A 10 64.36 -15.42 -0.13
N LEU A 11 65.41 -15.34 -0.96
CA LEU A 11 65.60 -14.26 -1.94
C LEU A 11 64.70 -14.40 -3.19
N LEU A 12 64.26 -15.62 -3.52
CA LEU A 12 63.34 -15.86 -4.63
C LEU A 12 61.88 -15.53 -4.28
N GLY A 13 61.53 -15.49 -2.99
CA GLY A 13 60.17 -15.17 -2.52
C GLY A 13 59.81 -13.67 -2.56
N SER A 14 60.78 -12.76 -2.59
CA SER A 14 60.56 -11.31 -2.57
C SER A 14 60.46 -10.65 -3.96
N LEU A 15 60.63 -11.41 -5.05
CA LEU A 15 60.61 -10.88 -6.42
C LEU A 15 59.25 -10.97 -7.13
N TYR A 16 58.19 -11.42 -6.45
CA TYR A 16 56.89 -11.72 -7.09
C TYR A 16 55.79 -10.65 -6.93
N PHE A 17 56.09 -9.46 -6.44
CA PHE A 17 55.10 -8.36 -6.40
C PHE A 17 55.62 -7.12 -7.11
N SER A 18 55.42 -7.05 -8.42
CA SER A 18 55.30 -5.76 -9.10
C SER A 18 54.36 -5.87 -10.30
N GLN A 19 53.07 -5.69 -10.02
CA GLN A 19 52.15 -5.05 -10.96
C GLN A 19 51.53 -3.88 -10.20
N SER A 20 52.23 -2.75 -10.17
CA SER A 20 51.74 -1.54 -9.52
C SER A 20 50.81 -0.81 -10.49
N VAL A 21 49.52 -1.12 -10.44
CA VAL A 21 48.49 -0.25 -11.01
C VAL A 21 48.17 0.82 -9.97
N VAL A 22 48.34 2.09 -10.33
CA VAL A 22 48.03 3.22 -9.44
C VAL A 22 46.65 3.77 -9.80
N GLU A 23 45.72 3.78 -8.84
CA GLU A 23 44.40 4.41 -8.97
C GLU A 23 44.45 5.84 -8.44
N LYS A 24 43.98 6.80 -9.23
CA LYS A 24 43.90 8.21 -8.85
C LYS A 24 42.54 8.79 -9.24
N TYR A 25 41.86 9.45 -8.31
CA TYR A 25 40.62 10.16 -8.63
C TYR A 25 40.91 11.48 -9.35
N ASN A 26 40.22 11.71 -10.46
CA ASN A 26 40.27 12.93 -11.25
C ASN A 26 38.99 13.73 -11.03
N THR A 27 39.10 14.82 -10.28
CA THR A 27 37.97 15.69 -9.91
C THR A 27 37.40 16.47 -11.09
N ILE A 28 38.20 16.74 -12.13
CA ILE A 28 37.73 17.47 -13.31
C ILE A 28 36.78 16.60 -14.13
N TYR A 29 37.10 15.30 -14.25
CA TYR A 29 36.32 14.34 -15.04
C TYR A 29 35.40 13.45 -14.21
N ASN A 30 35.37 13.63 -12.88
CA ASN A 30 34.61 12.82 -11.93
C ASN A 30 34.73 11.30 -12.17
N ARG A 31 35.98 10.84 -12.31
CA ARG A 31 36.32 9.44 -12.62
C ARG A 31 37.60 9.03 -11.92
N TYR A 32 37.81 7.73 -11.72
CA TYR A 32 39.08 7.19 -11.26
C TYR A 32 39.91 6.74 -12.46
N GLU A 33 41.18 7.12 -12.51
CA GLU A 33 42.13 6.83 -13.57
C GLU A 33 43.18 5.82 -13.06
N TYR A 34 43.55 4.86 -13.91
CA TYR A 34 44.46 3.77 -13.60
C TYR A 34 45.73 3.91 -14.43
N PHE A 35 46.88 3.86 -13.78
CA PHE A 35 48.20 4.05 -14.42
C PHE A 35 49.09 2.81 -14.25
N ASP A 36 49.87 2.48 -15.28
CA ASP A 36 50.92 1.47 -15.19
C ASP A 36 52.16 1.96 -14.43
N SER A 37 53.12 1.06 -14.19
CA SER A 37 54.34 1.36 -13.45
C SER A 37 55.25 2.39 -14.15
N GLN A 38 55.02 2.65 -15.45
CA GLN A 38 55.69 3.67 -16.23
C GLN A 38 54.95 5.02 -16.23
N GLY A 39 53.81 5.11 -15.50
CA GLY A 39 53.02 6.33 -15.37
C GLY A 39 52.06 6.59 -16.55
N ASN A 40 51.87 5.63 -17.44
CA ASN A 40 50.91 5.75 -18.54
C ASN A 40 49.52 5.31 -18.08
N MET A 41 48.48 6.04 -18.48
CA MET A 41 47.11 5.66 -18.16
C MET A 41 46.71 4.41 -18.95
N ILE A 42 46.34 3.35 -18.24
CA ILE A 42 45.87 2.07 -18.79
C ILE A 42 44.35 1.93 -18.78
N GLY A 43 43.64 2.78 -18.02
CA GLY A 43 42.17 2.77 -18.02
C GLY A 43 41.56 3.79 -17.07
N TYR A 44 40.24 3.87 -17.03
CA TYR A 44 39.48 4.67 -16.06
C TYR A 44 38.12 4.06 -15.72
N LYS A 45 37.58 4.32 -14.52
CA LYS A 45 36.20 4.00 -14.15
C LYS A 45 35.40 5.27 -13.86
N GLY A 46 34.21 5.37 -14.43
CA GLY A 46 33.26 6.48 -14.19
C GLY A 46 31.92 5.94 -13.68
N TYR A 47 31.20 6.74 -12.89
CA TYR A 47 29.86 6.37 -12.42
C TYR A 47 28.80 6.78 -13.44
N ASN A 48 27.98 5.83 -13.87
CA ASN A 48 26.91 6.07 -14.82
C ASN A 48 25.59 6.29 -14.07
N ASN A 49 25.05 7.50 -14.13
CA ASN A 49 23.81 7.86 -13.44
C ASN A 49 22.57 7.16 -14.00
N LEU A 50 22.57 6.75 -15.27
CA LEU A 50 21.44 6.09 -15.91
C LEU A 50 21.35 4.61 -15.50
N THR A 51 22.49 3.92 -15.49
CA THR A 51 22.58 2.49 -15.12
C THR A 51 22.88 2.28 -13.63
N ARG A 52 23.18 3.36 -12.89
CA ARG A 52 23.50 3.39 -11.45
C ARG A 52 24.68 2.50 -11.05
N GLN A 53 25.69 2.36 -11.92
CA GLN A 53 26.85 1.49 -11.70
C GLN A 53 28.17 2.15 -12.14
N TRP A 54 29.29 1.65 -11.63
CA TRP A 54 30.64 2.04 -12.06
C TRP A 54 31.04 1.24 -13.30
N GLU A 55 31.49 1.94 -14.35
CA GLU A 55 31.85 1.34 -15.64
C GLU A 55 33.34 1.57 -15.93
N TYR A 56 34.08 0.50 -16.27
CA TYR A 56 35.53 0.54 -16.53
C TYR A 56 35.84 0.56 -18.03
N TYR A 57 36.81 1.40 -18.40
CA TYR A 57 37.24 1.67 -19.77
C TYR A 57 38.76 1.51 -19.88
N ASP A 58 39.22 0.66 -20.80
CA ASP A 58 40.65 0.37 -21.05
C ASP A 58 41.18 1.28 -22.17
N THR A 59 42.39 1.84 -22.02
CA THR A 59 43.00 2.72 -23.03
C THR A 59 43.67 1.97 -24.19
N LYS A 60 43.96 0.67 -24.05
CA LYS A 60 44.63 -0.18 -25.04
C LYS A 60 43.68 -1.14 -25.77
N ALA A 61 42.42 -1.22 -25.37
CA ALA A 61 41.44 -2.05 -26.08
C ALA A 61 41.21 -1.51 -27.50
N THR A 62 41.65 -2.28 -28.50
CA THR A 62 41.24 -2.15 -29.90
C THR A 62 39.73 -1.97 -29.93
N GLN A 63 39.28 -0.84 -30.49
CA GLN A 63 37.89 -0.39 -30.58
C GLN A 63 36.88 -1.46 -30.16
N LYS A 64 36.42 -1.40 -28.90
CA LYS A 64 35.10 -1.97 -28.59
C LYS A 64 34.16 -1.35 -29.62
N GLN A 65 33.45 -2.19 -30.37
CA GLN A 65 32.41 -1.77 -31.30
C GLN A 65 31.69 -0.59 -30.67
N PRO A 66 31.64 0.58 -31.35
CA PRO A 66 31.07 1.78 -30.75
C PRO A 66 29.73 1.38 -30.15
N TYR A 67 29.43 1.85 -28.93
CA TYR A 67 28.08 1.78 -28.39
C TYR A 67 27.16 2.12 -29.56
N GLN A 68 26.41 1.14 -30.06
CA GLN A 68 25.45 1.43 -31.12
C GLN A 68 24.57 2.49 -30.50
N TYR A 69 24.69 3.72 -31.02
CA TYR A 69 23.76 4.78 -30.71
C TYR A 69 22.40 4.21 -31.07
N ARG A 70 21.66 3.75 -30.05
CA ARG A 70 20.24 3.56 -30.18
C ARG A 70 19.72 4.97 -30.32
N GLU A 71 19.24 5.31 -31.51
CA GLU A 71 18.45 6.53 -31.68
C GLU A 71 17.49 6.60 -30.48
N PRO A 72 17.47 7.71 -29.72
CA PRO A 72 16.46 7.88 -28.69
C PRO A 72 15.13 7.57 -29.34
N ALA A 73 14.35 6.68 -28.71
CA ALA A 73 13.10 6.22 -29.26
C ALA A 73 12.35 7.42 -29.81
N LYS A 74 12.03 7.40 -31.11
CA LYS A 74 11.30 8.50 -31.75
C LYS A 74 10.02 8.67 -30.94
N VAL A 75 9.98 9.75 -30.16
CA VAL A 75 8.79 10.10 -29.39
C VAL A 75 7.72 10.34 -30.44
N ASP A 76 6.68 9.51 -30.41
CA ASP A 76 5.53 9.73 -31.26
C ASP A 76 4.88 11.04 -30.78
N LEU A 77 5.22 12.12 -31.48
CA LEU A 77 4.77 13.47 -31.20
C LEU A 77 3.24 13.54 -31.23
N ASN A 78 2.60 12.77 -32.10
CA ASN A 78 1.13 12.72 -32.16
C ASN A 78 0.56 12.08 -30.90
N SER A 79 1.12 10.95 -30.45
CA SER A 79 0.70 10.34 -29.18
C SER A 79 0.92 11.27 -27.98
N THR A 80 2.00 12.05 -28.00
CA THR A 80 2.35 12.99 -26.93
C THR A 80 1.42 14.20 -26.92
N PHE A 81 1.14 14.79 -28.09
CA PHE A 81 0.18 15.89 -28.22
C PHE A 81 -1.23 15.44 -27.85
N ASN A 82 -1.63 14.23 -28.23
CA ASN A 82 -2.93 13.65 -27.85
C ASN A 82 -3.04 13.44 -26.33
N ALA A 83 -1.97 12.94 -25.69
CA ALA A 83 -1.92 12.76 -24.24
C ALA A 83 -1.96 14.12 -23.51
N ALA A 84 -1.19 15.11 -23.96
CA ALA A 84 -1.20 16.46 -23.40
C ALA A 84 -2.56 17.14 -23.55
N SER A 85 -3.17 17.07 -24.74
CA SER A 85 -4.52 17.58 -24.98
C SER A 85 -5.56 16.91 -24.09
N THR A 86 -5.46 15.59 -23.89
CA THR A 86 -6.34 14.86 -22.97
C THR A 86 -6.20 15.34 -21.53
N LEU A 87 -4.98 15.56 -21.05
CA LEU A 87 -4.72 16.07 -19.70
C LEU A 87 -5.22 17.51 -19.53
N GLN A 88 -5.03 18.37 -20.55
CA GLN A 88 -5.53 19.74 -20.55
C GLN A 88 -7.06 19.77 -20.51
N ASN A 89 -7.73 18.99 -21.36
CA ASN A 89 -9.19 18.90 -21.37
C ASN A 89 -9.74 18.42 -20.02
N ARG A 90 -9.06 17.46 -19.38
CA ARG A 90 -9.44 17.01 -18.02
C ARG A 90 -9.26 18.12 -16.99
N TYR A 91 -8.14 18.83 -17.04
CA TYR A 91 -7.88 19.97 -16.18
C TYR A 91 -8.98 21.03 -16.31
N ASP A 92 -9.31 21.42 -17.54
CA ASP A 92 -10.32 22.45 -17.82
C ASP A 92 -11.71 22.02 -17.34
N ASN A 93 -12.13 20.79 -17.67
CA ASN A 93 -13.42 20.24 -17.24
C ASN A 93 -13.52 20.14 -15.71
N ASN A 94 -12.46 19.65 -15.05
CA ASN A 94 -12.46 19.47 -13.60
C ASN A 94 -12.44 20.81 -12.86
N THR A 95 -11.74 21.81 -13.40
CA THR A 95 -11.75 23.17 -12.86
C THR A 95 -13.16 23.77 -12.95
N GLN A 96 -13.82 23.60 -14.10
CA GLN A 96 -15.22 24.01 -14.28
C GLN A 96 -16.16 23.28 -13.32
N LEU A 97 -15.98 21.98 -13.09
CA LEU A 97 -16.79 21.21 -12.15
C LEU A 97 -16.71 21.75 -10.72
N VAL A 98 -15.51 22.11 -10.25
CA VAL A 98 -15.32 22.72 -8.93
C VAL A 98 -16.01 24.08 -8.86
N GLN A 99 -15.83 24.94 -9.87
CA GLN A 99 -16.49 26.24 -9.91
C GLN A 99 -18.02 26.12 -9.93
N ASN A 100 -18.55 25.19 -10.73
CA ASN A 100 -19.98 24.91 -10.77
C ASN A 100 -20.51 24.42 -9.42
N THR A 101 -19.73 23.61 -8.71
CA THR A 101 -20.09 23.16 -7.35
C THR A 101 -20.15 24.33 -6.37
N ILE A 102 -19.20 25.26 -6.42
CA ILE A 102 -19.21 26.48 -5.60
C ILE A 102 -20.48 27.29 -5.90
N ASN A 103 -20.78 27.54 -7.18
CA ASN A 103 -21.97 28.30 -7.58
C ASN A 103 -23.28 27.62 -7.12
N ILE A 104 -23.35 26.29 -7.18
CA ILE A 104 -24.50 25.52 -6.67
C ILE A 104 -24.63 25.70 -5.16
N ILE A 105 -23.52 25.64 -4.42
CA ILE A 105 -23.53 25.85 -2.97
C ILE A 105 -24.01 27.27 -2.63
N ASP A 106 -23.49 28.29 -3.31
CA ASP A 106 -23.91 29.68 -3.11
C ASP A 106 -25.41 29.87 -3.37
N SER A 107 -25.93 29.27 -4.44
CA SER A 107 -27.38 29.28 -4.72
C SER A 107 -28.18 28.58 -3.62
N LYS A 108 -27.69 27.45 -3.10
CA LYS A 108 -28.35 26.76 -1.99
C LYS A 108 -28.39 27.61 -0.73
N ILE A 109 -27.29 28.29 -0.37
CA ILE A 109 -27.23 29.19 0.79
C ILE A 109 -28.31 30.28 0.66
N ASN A 110 -28.43 30.89 -0.52
CA ASN A 110 -29.45 31.93 -0.78
C ASN A 110 -30.88 31.42 -0.61
N ASN A 111 -31.12 30.16 -0.94
CA ASN A 111 -32.42 29.51 -0.87
C ASN A 111 -32.75 28.87 0.49
N LEU A 112 -31.86 28.96 1.48
CA LEU A 112 -32.14 28.46 2.83
C LEU A 112 -33.28 29.25 3.49
N ASP A 113 -34.16 28.56 4.20
CA ASP A 113 -35.22 29.16 5.01
C ASP A 113 -34.68 29.57 6.39
N ILE A 114 -33.77 30.55 6.40
CA ILE A 114 -33.13 31.12 7.59
C ILE A 114 -33.03 32.65 7.46
N SER A 115 -32.62 33.33 8.52
CA SER A 115 -32.47 34.78 8.50
C SER A 115 -31.42 35.23 7.47
N GLU A 116 -31.64 36.40 6.87
CA GLU A 116 -30.69 36.98 5.90
C GLU A 116 -29.31 37.23 6.54
N ASN A 117 -29.28 37.53 7.85
CA ASN A 117 -28.05 37.67 8.60
C ASN A 117 -27.27 36.35 8.69
N ASP A 118 -27.96 35.23 8.95
CA ASP A 118 -27.32 33.91 8.99
C ASP A 118 -26.79 33.49 7.62
N LYS A 119 -27.54 33.76 6.54
CA LYS A 119 -27.06 33.53 5.16
C LYS A 119 -25.75 34.27 4.89
N ASN A 120 -25.66 35.54 5.29
CA ASN A 120 -24.46 36.34 5.13
C ASN A 120 -23.26 35.80 5.93
N ILE A 121 -23.50 35.32 7.16
CA ILE A 121 -22.44 34.69 7.98
C ILE A 121 -21.92 33.42 7.30
N ILE A 122 -22.83 32.59 6.76
CA ILE A 122 -22.49 31.36 6.06
C ILE A 122 -21.68 31.67 4.79
N HIS A 123 -22.15 32.59 3.95
CA HIS A 123 -21.46 33.04 2.74
C HIS A 123 -20.04 33.52 3.01
N ASN A 124 -19.89 34.41 3.99
CA ASN A 124 -18.59 34.99 4.35
C ASN A 124 -17.62 33.91 4.88
N SER A 125 -18.11 33.01 5.72
CA SER A 125 -17.31 31.93 6.30
C SER A 125 -16.88 30.94 5.23
N PHE A 126 -17.77 30.59 4.30
CA PHE A 126 -17.48 29.67 3.21
C PHE A 126 -16.49 30.26 2.21
N SER A 127 -16.71 31.50 1.77
CA SER A 127 -15.79 32.24 0.90
C SER A 127 -14.38 32.36 1.49
N LYS A 128 -14.30 32.60 2.80
CA LYS A 128 -13.02 32.64 3.53
C LYS A 128 -12.34 31.27 3.58
N ALA A 129 -13.10 30.19 3.79
CA ALA A 129 -12.57 28.84 3.80
C ALA A 129 -12.01 28.43 2.42
N ILE A 130 -12.74 28.75 1.33
CA ILE A 130 -12.27 28.55 -0.05
C ILE A 130 -10.97 29.32 -0.29
N SER A 131 -10.94 30.61 0.01
CA SER A 131 -9.77 31.45 -0.23
C SER A 131 -8.53 30.95 0.52
N LYS A 132 -8.70 30.43 1.73
CA LYS A 132 -7.61 29.91 2.56
C LYS A 132 -7.08 28.54 2.09
N ASN A 133 -7.98 27.62 1.71
CA ASN A 133 -7.62 26.22 1.49
C ASN A 133 -7.52 25.84 0.02
N LEU A 134 -8.20 26.57 -0.88
CA LEU A 134 -8.21 26.28 -2.31
C LEU A 134 -7.30 27.21 -3.11
N ASN A 135 -7.42 28.53 -2.95
CA ASN A 135 -6.71 29.49 -3.81
C ASN A 135 -5.19 29.53 -3.57
N GLY A 136 -4.69 28.94 -2.48
CA GLY A 136 -3.27 28.89 -2.11
C GLY A 136 -2.58 27.55 -2.33
N GLN A 137 -3.24 26.54 -2.90
CA GLN A 137 -2.69 25.19 -3.02
C GLN A 137 -2.62 24.70 -4.47
N ASN A 138 -1.55 23.96 -4.77
CA ASN A 138 -1.32 23.37 -6.10
C ASN A 138 -2.04 22.02 -6.23
N PHE A 139 -3.34 22.05 -6.56
CA PHE A 139 -4.10 20.82 -6.83
C PHE A 139 -3.88 20.31 -8.25
N ASN A 140 -3.85 18.99 -8.39
CA ASN A 140 -3.80 18.35 -9.69
C ASN A 140 -5.21 18.17 -10.29
N TYR A 141 -5.72 19.21 -10.95
CA TYR A 141 -7.03 19.14 -11.62
C TYR A 141 -7.06 18.23 -12.86
N SER A 142 -5.93 17.69 -13.34
CA SER A 142 -5.97 16.62 -14.35
C SER A 142 -6.41 15.26 -13.79
N SER A 143 -6.50 15.14 -12.45
CA SER A 143 -6.94 13.94 -11.73
C SER A 143 -8.37 14.07 -11.20
N SER A 144 -9.29 13.25 -11.73
CA SER A 144 -10.67 13.19 -11.25
C SER A 144 -10.77 12.82 -9.76
N SER A 145 -9.83 12.01 -9.24
CA SER A 145 -9.82 11.66 -7.82
C SER A 145 -9.50 12.86 -6.92
N GLU A 146 -8.59 13.72 -7.36
CA GLU A 146 -8.22 14.94 -6.62
C GLU A 146 -9.37 15.94 -6.67
N THR A 147 -9.98 16.11 -7.84
CA THR A 147 -11.18 16.94 -8.04
C THR A 147 -12.34 16.50 -7.15
N ASN A 148 -12.63 15.20 -7.10
CA ASN A 148 -13.69 14.67 -6.24
C ASN A 148 -13.40 14.90 -4.74
N ARG A 149 -12.13 14.82 -4.33
CA ARG A 149 -11.74 15.14 -2.95
C ARG A 149 -12.04 16.60 -2.61
N ILE A 150 -11.76 17.52 -3.53
CA ILE A 150 -12.04 18.95 -3.37
C ILE A 150 -13.55 19.20 -3.30
N ILE A 151 -14.34 18.58 -4.19
CA ILE A 151 -15.80 18.70 -4.18
C ILE A 151 -16.40 18.19 -2.87
N ASN A 152 -15.94 17.05 -2.38
CA ASN A 152 -16.40 16.51 -1.08
C ASN A 152 -16.04 17.47 0.06
N TRP A 153 -14.81 17.99 0.08
CA TRP A 153 -14.38 18.97 1.07
C TRP A 153 -15.23 20.25 1.05
N LEU A 154 -15.64 20.73 -0.14
CA LEU A 154 -16.55 21.88 -0.26
C LEU A 154 -17.89 21.62 0.44
N TYR A 155 -18.49 20.46 0.19
CA TYR A 155 -19.77 20.07 0.82
C TYR A 155 -19.65 19.87 2.33
N ASP A 156 -18.60 19.19 2.79
CA ASP A 156 -18.38 18.99 4.23
C ASP A 156 -18.17 20.32 4.96
N THR A 157 -17.41 21.22 4.34
CA THR A 157 -17.13 22.55 4.87
C THR A 157 -18.39 23.38 4.99
N ILE A 158 -19.22 23.46 3.94
CA ILE A 158 -20.45 24.26 4.02
C ILE A 158 -21.46 23.68 5.00
N ASN A 159 -21.60 22.35 5.09
CA ASN A 159 -22.47 21.71 6.07
C ASN A 159 -22.04 22.08 7.49
N THR A 160 -20.74 21.96 7.79
CA THR A 160 -20.17 22.32 9.08
C THR A 160 -20.41 23.80 9.41
N ILE A 161 -20.20 24.70 8.45
CA ILE A 161 -20.43 26.14 8.65
C ILE A 161 -21.91 26.41 8.91
N THR A 162 -22.80 25.85 8.08
CA THR A 162 -24.25 26.04 8.16
C THR A 162 -24.79 25.56 9.51
N GLU A 163 -24.39 24.35 9.94
CA GLU A 163 -24.75 23.78 11.23
C GLU A 163 -24.29 24.68 12.39
N ASN A 164 -23.02 25.10 12.37
CA ASN A 164 -22.49 25.97 13.42
C ASN A 164 -23.22 27.32 13.48
N THR A 165 -23.54 27.92 12.33
CA THR A 165 -24.30 29.18 12.28
C THR A 165 -25.71 28.99 12.83
N ILE A 166 -26.45 28.00 12.33
CA ILE A 166 -27.82 27.72 12.78
C ILE A 166 -27.85 27.40 14.29
N ASN A 167 -26.89 26.61 14.78
CA ASN A 167 -26.81 26.24 16.19
C ASN A 167 -26.41 27.42 17.08
N SER A 168 -25.58 28.33 16.58
CA SER A 168 -25.25 29.57 17.29
C SER A 168 -26.46 30.50 17.40
N SER A 169 -27.24 30.62 16.32
CA SER A 169 -28.48 31.43 16.28
C SER A 169 -29.61 30.80 17.12
N LYS A 170 -29.69 29.47 17.20
CA LYS A 170 -30.61 28.76 18.12
C LYS A 170 -30.20 28.88 19.59
N ARG A 171 -28.90 28.85 19.89
CA ARG A 171 -28.37 29.06 21.26
C ARG A 171 -28.67 30.46 21.81
N THR A 172 -28.88 31.44 20.94
CA THR A 172 -29.33 32.79 21.33
C THR A 172 -30.83 32.89 21.54
N SER A 173 -31.63 31.86 21.22
CA SER A 173 -33.11 31.94 21.25
C SER A 173 -33.84 30.87 22.08
N ASN A 174 -33.24 29.76 22.50
CA ASN A 174 -33.73 28.97 23.64
C ASN A 174 -32.85 27.73 23.89
N SER A 175 -32.61 27.44 25.17
CA SER A 175 -32.04 26.19 25.66
C SER A 175 -32.98 25.03 25.33
N ASN A 176 -32.56 24.13 24.41
CA ASN A 176 -32.62 22.67 24.56
C ASN A 176 -32.04 22.00 23.30
N GLU A 177 -31.11 21.08 23.56
CA GLU A 177 -30.26 20.31 22.64
C GLU A 177 -31.10 19.45 21.67
N SER A 178 -30.85 19.54 20.35
CA SER A 178 -31.49 18.67 19.34
C SER A 178 -30.51 17.61 18.85
N THR A 179 -30.92 16.36 19.01
CA THR A 179 -30.16 15.11 18.83
C THR A 179 -29.62 14.88 17.41
N SER A 180 -29.99 15.70 16.41
CA SER A 180 -29.55 15.58 15.01
C SER A 180 -28.06 15.89 14.79
N ASP A 181 -27.51 16.82 15.58
CA ASP A 181 -26.14 17.37 15.42
C ASP A 181 -25.03 16.35 15.76
N LYS A 182 -25.37 15.26 16.46
CA LYS A 182 -24.42 14.19 16.83
C LYS A 182 -24.27 13.13 15.74
N TYR A 183 -25.28 12.94 14.88
CA TYR A 183 -25.32 11.79 13.97
C TYR A 183 -24.57 12.03 12.65
N LEU A 184 -24.62 13.23 12.07
CA LEU A 184 -23.94 13.56 10.80
C LEU A 184 -22.40 13.49 10.90
N GLY A 185 -21.83 14.02 11.98
CA GLY A 185 -20.38 13.96 12.24
C GLY A 185 -19.86 12.54 12.55
N LEU A 186 -20.67 11.71 13.24
CA LEU A 186 -20.33 10.30 13.47
C LEU A 186 -20.47 9.45 12.19
N TYR A 187 -21.44 9.77 11.33
CA TYR A 187 -21.68 9.07 10.06
C TYR A 187 -20.60 9.32 9.03
N SER A 188 -20.22 10.58 8.84
CA SER A 188 -19.15 10.98 7.93
C SER A 188 -17.85 10.23 8.24
N ASN A 189 -17.46 10.16 9.52
CA ASN A 189 -16.25 9.45 9.93
C ASN A 189 -16.32 7.94 9.69
N LYS A 190 -17.47 7.31 9.99
CA LYS A 190 -17.69 5.88 9.73
C LYS A 190 -17.63 5.54 8.23
N VAL A 191 -18.25 6.35 7.38
CA VAL A 191 -18.19 6.17 5.92
C VAL A 191 -16.76 6.40 5.40
N LEU A 192 -16.03 7.37 5.95
CA LEU A 192 -14.63 7.61 5.62
C LEU A 192 -13.72 6.41 5.97
N GLU A 193 -14.00 5.71 7.07
CA GLU A 193 -13.30 4.47 7.41
C GLU A 193 -13.59 3.34 6.42
N LEU A 194 -14.85 3.20 5.98
CA LEU A 194 -15.23 2.23 4.95
C LEU A 194 -14.56 2.53 3.60
N ASP A 195 -14.44 3.81 3.23
CA ASP A 195 -13.74 4.24 2.02
C ASP A 195 -12.25 3.87 2.04
N LYS A 196 -11.60 4.01 3.19
CA LYS A 196 -10.20 3.58 3.36
C LYS A 196 -10.07 2.07 3.15
N LYS A 197 -11.00 1.28 3.69
CA LYS A 197 -11.04 -0.19 3.49
C LYS A 197 -11.27 -0.55 2.02
N LEU A 198 -12.22 0.10 1.36
CA LEU A 198 -12.48 -0.09 -0.07
C LEU A 198 -11.21 0.17 -0.91
N LYS A 199 -10.49 1.25 -0.61
CA LYS A 199 -9.25 1.58 -1.31
C LYS A 199 -8.20 0.47 -1.16
N SER A 200 -8.03 -0.06 0.06
CA SER A 200 -7.14 -1.20 0.30
C SER A 200 -7.52 -2.40 -0.57
N TYR A 201 -8.82 -2.74 -0.66
CA TYR A 201 -9.26 -3.86 -1.49
C TYR A 201 -9.11 -3.60 -3.00
N ARG A 202 -9.29 -2.36 -3.47
CA ARG A 202 -9.12 -2.03 -4.90
C ARG A 202 -7.69 -2.30 -5.38
N GLU A 203 -6.69 -2.08 -4.51
CA GLU A 203 -5.29 -2.40 -4.81
C GLU A 203 -5.09 -3.93 -4.93
N ASP A 204 -5.83 -4.72 -4.15
CA ASP A 204 -5.73 -6.17 -4.13
C ASP A 204 -6.54 -6.88 -5.23
N PHE A 205 -7.65 -6.33 -5.72
CA PHE A 205 -8.59 -7.05 -6.60
C PHE A 205 -8.73 -6.48 -8.02
N GLN A 206 -7.69 -5.79 -8.53
CA GLN A 206 -7.67 -5.31 -9.91
C GLN A 206 -8.05 -6.45 -10.88
N ASN A 207 -9.18 -6.27 -11.59
CA ASN A 207 -9.76 -7.20 -12.57
C ASN A 207 -10.60 -8.39 -12.04
N ASN A 208 -10.99 -8.42 -10.76
CA ASN A 208 -11.95 -9.42 -10.25
C ASN A 208 -13.40 -8.97 -10.52
N SER A 209 -14.16 -9.74 -11.30
CA SER A 209 -15.54 -9.39 -11.69
C SER A 209 -16.51 -9.30 -10.52
N SER A 210 -16.40 -10.18 -9.52
CA SER A 210 -17.21 -10.14 -8.30
C SER A 210 -16.89 -8.92 -7.44
N PHE A 211 -15.60 -8.56 -7.33
CA PHE A 211 -15.19 -7.33 -6.67
C PHE A 211 -15.73 -6.09 -7.38
N ASN A 212 -15.61 -6.02 -8.71
CA ASN A 212 -16.11 -4.89 -9.51
C ASN A 212 -17.63 -4.71 -9.36
N SER A 213 -18.38 -5.81 -9.21
CA SER A 213 -19.83 -5.75 -8.95
C SER A 213 -20.13 -5.16 -7.57
N LEU A 214 -19.47 -5.67 -6.51
CA LEU A 214 -19.63 -5.15 -5.15
C LEU A 214 -19.17 -3.69 -5.04
N GLU A 215 -18.12 -3.31 -5.77
CA GLU A 215 -17.64 -1.94 -5.81
C GLU A 215 -18.69 -1.01 -6.42
N LYS A 216 -19.36 -1.43 -7.49
CA LYS A 216 -20.46 -0.68 -8.08
C LYS A 216 -21.62 -0.50 -7.10
N ASP A 217 -21.98 -1.54 -6.37
CA ASP A 217 -23.05 -1.48 -5.35
C ASP A 217 -22.67 -0.57 -4.16
N TYR A 218 -21.39 -0.56 -3.78
CA TYR A 218 -20.86 0.35 -2.77
C TYR A 218 -20.99 1.80 -3.25
N GLN A 219 -20.57 2.10 -4.49
CA GLN A 219 -20.69 3.45 -5.06
C GLN A 219 -22.16 3.90 -5.13
N LEU A 220 -23.09 3.03 -5.54
CA LEU A 220 -24.51 3.37 -5.60
C LEU A 220 -25.09 3.72 -4.22
N SER A 221 -24.71 2.95 -3.19
CA SER A 221 -25.14 3.19 -1.81
C SER A 221 -24.54 4.50 -1.26
N ARG A 222 -23.28 4.78 -1.60
CA ARG A 222 -22.60 6.04 -1.27
C ARG A 222 -23.24 7.23 -1.98
N ASP A 223 -23.55 7.10 -3.28
CA ASP A 223 -24.22 8.14 -4.05
C ASP A 223 -25.60 8.45 -3.49
N THR A 224 -26.29 7.43 -2.98
CA THR A 224 -27.57 7.58 -2.27
C THR A 224 -27.39 8.38 -0.98
N PHE A 225 -26.39 8.07 -0.17
CA PHE A 225 -26.04 8.86 1.02
C PHE A 225 -25.77 10.33 0.63
N SER A 226 -24.91 10.55 -0.36
CA SER A 226 -24.58 11.90 -0.84
C SER A 226 -25.78 12.63 -1.43
N ARG A 227 -26.71 11.93 -2.09
CA ARG A 227 -27.97 12.52 -2.59
C ARG A 227 -28.87 12.96 -1.44
N LEU A 228 -29.12 12.08 -0.46
CA LEU A 228 -29.96 12.41 0.69
C LEU A 228 -29.37 13.55 1.52
N ALA A 229 -28.04 13.53 1.72
CA ALA A 229 -27.32 14.64 2.35
C ALA A 229 -27.47 15.94 1.55
N ARG A 230 -27.29 15.90 0.21
CA ARG A 230 -27.47 17.06 -0.68
C ARG A 230 -28.89 17.63 -0.66
N ASN A 231 -29.90 16.79 -0.41
CA ASN A 231 -31.30 17.16 -0.38
C ASN A 231 -31.80 17.53 1.04
N LEU A 232 -30.95 17.46 2.06
CA LEU A 232 -31.35 17.61 3.47
C LEU A 232 -32.42 16.59 3.91
N GLU A 233 -32.47 15.44 3.24
CA GLU A 233 -33.38 14.33 3.52
C GLU A 233 -32.75 13.29 4.44
N LEU A 234 -31.45 13.44 4.77
CA LEU A 234 -30.73 12.53 5.63
C LEU A 234 -31.21 12.65 7.09
N ASN A 235 -31.55 11.53 7.71
CA ASN A 235 -31.98 11.41 9.09
C ASN A 235 -31.37 10.15 9.72
N SER A 236 -31.57 9.94 11.03
CA SER A 236 -30.96 8.81 11.76
C SER A 236 -31.28 7.44 11.16
N ASN A 237 -32.50 7.27 10.63
CA ASN A 237 -32.96 5.98 10.16
C ASN A 237 -32.37 5.64 8.80
N ASN A 238 -32.42 6.58 7.85
CA ASN A 238 -31.86 6.35 6.52
C ASN A 238 -30.32 6.39 6.52
N SER A 239 -29.70 7.16 7.43
CA SER A 239 -28.25 7.10 7.60
C SER A 239 -27.87 5.71 8.09
N GLU A 240 -28.53 5.18 9.14
CA GLU A 240 -28.26 3.85 9.68
C GLU A 240 -28.43 2.74 8.66
N GLU A 241 -29.51 2.78 7.89
CA GLU A 241 -29.73 1.82 6.83
C GLU A 241 -28.62 1.84 5.77
N ILE A 242 -28.16 3.02 5.35
CA ILE A 242 -27.13 3.12 4.30
C ILE A 242 -25.76 2.67 4.79
N TYR A 243 -25.36 3.01 6.01
CA TYR A 243 -24.10 2.48 6.55
C TYR A 243 -24.12 0.96 6.70
N GLN A 244 -25.22 0.38 7.17
CA GLN A 244 -25.30 -1.07 7.29
C GLN A 244 -25.12 -1.72 5.92
N LYS A 245 -25.75 -1.16 4.86
CA LYS A 245 -25.51 -1.59 3.47
C LYS A 245 -24.05 -1.46 3.05
N LEU A 246 -23.43 -0.30 3.27
CA LEU A 246 -22.02 -0.07 2.93
C LEU A 246 -21.08 -1.04 3.68
N ASN A 247 -21.35 -1.26 4.96
CA ASN A 247 -20.58 -2.15 5.82
C ASN A 247 -20.75 -3.62 5.42
N ASP A 248 -21.96 -4.04 5.07
CA ASP A 248 -22.23 -5.39 4.54
C ASP A 248 -21.53 -5.64 3.21
N ILE A 249 -21.47 -4.63 2.32
CA ILE A 249 -20.72 -4.72 1.06
C ILE A 249 -19.22 -4.86 1.34
N ILE A 250 -18.66 -4.05 2.24
CA ILE A 250 -17.26 -4.16 2.68
C ILE A 250 -16.98 -5.52 3.31
N ARG A 251 -17.91 -6.07 4.10
CA ARG A 251 -17.81 -7.43 4.64
C ARG A 251 -17.79 -8.47 3.53
N GLN A 252 -18.64 -8.34 2.51
CA GLN A 252 -18.62 -9.23 1.34
C GLN A 252 -17.30 -9.14 0.57
N MET A 253 -16.75 -7.93 0.38
CA MET A 253 -15.42 -7.74 -0.21
C MET A 253 -14.32 -8.38 0.63
N SER A 254 -14.42 -8.33 1.96
CA SER A 254 -13.48 -9.02 2.85
C SER A 254 -13.54 -10.55 2.70
N TYR A 255 -14.71 -11.12 2.37
CA TYR A 255 -14.80 -12.54 2.03
C TYR A 255 -14.15 -12.85 0.68
N LEU A 256 -14.24 -11.95 -0.30
CA LEU A 256 -13.45 -12.07 -1.54
C LEU A 256 -11.94 -11.94 -1.27
N SER A 257 -11.54 -11.17 -0.25
CA SER A 257 -10.12 -11.10 0.15
C SER A 257 -9.61 -12.33 0.87
N VAL A 258 -10.49 -13.02 1.58
CA VAL A 258 -10.27 -14.36 2.17
C VAL A 258 -10.11 -15.44 1.07
N GLU A 259 -10.59 -15.20 -0.16
CA GLU A 259 -10.43 -16.08 -1.33
C GLU A 259 -9.12 -15.87 -2.12
N LYS A 260 -8.29 -14.88 -1.77
CA LYS A 260 -6.89 -14.86 -2.20
C LYS A 260 -6.06 -15.76 -1.26
N PRO A 261 -5.39 -16.82 -1.75
CA PRO A 261 -4.33 -17.46 -0.99
C PRO A 261 -3.25 -16.42 -0.75
N SER A 262 -2.98 -16.00 0.49
CA SER A 262 -1.76 -15.22 0.74
C SER A 262 -0.50 -16.08 0.56
N LYS A 263 -0.63 -17.42 0.56
CA LYS A 263 0.31 -18.36 -0.07
C LYS A 263 -0.30 -19.76 -0.07
N ASN A 264 -0.46 -20.40 -1.24
CA ASN A 264 -0.70 -21.85 -1.28
C ASN A 264 0.66 -22.54 -1.13
N LEU A 265 0.89 -23.14 0.03
CA LEU A 265 2.16 -23.78 0.36
C LEU A 265 2.05 -25.27 0.12
N THR A 266 2.85 -25.78 -0.81
CA THR A 266 2.98 -27.22 -1.00
C THR A 266 3.75 -27.82 0.16
N VAL A 267 3.22 -28.90 0.74
CA VAL A 267 3.84 -29.60 1.86
C VAL A 267 4.66 -30.75 1.31
N LYS A 268 5.98 -30.74 1.56
CA LYS A 268 6.88 -31.82 1.13
C LYS A 268 6.66 -33.09 1.95
N ARG A 269 6.43 -32.91 3.25
CA ARG A 269 6.34 -33.98 4.23
C ARG A 269 5.62 -33.53 5.48
N ILE A 270 4.91 -34.46 6.11
CA ILE A 270 4.32 -34.30 7.44
C ILE A 270 4.96 -35.31 8.40
N ASN A 271 5.42 -34.83 9.55
CA ASN A 271 5.88 -35.67 10.66
C ASN A 271 4.96 -35.48 11.87
N GLN A 272 4.49 -36.58 12.45
CA GLN A 272 3.76 -36.61 13.72
C GLN A 272 4.72 -36.97 14.85
N TYR A 273 4.65 -36.22 15.94
CA TYR A 273 5.46 -36.40 17.13
C TYR A 273 4.56 -36.60 18.35
N ASN A 274 5.02 -37.41 19.30
CA ASN A 274 4.41 -37.44 20.62
C ASN A 274 4.89 -36.25 21.48
N LYS A 275 4.28 -36.08 22.65
CA LYS A 275 4.66 -35.06 23.64
C LYS A 275 6.14 -35.06 24.06
N ASP A 276 6.82 -36.21 23.96
CA ASP A 276 8.23 -36.37 24.33
C ASP A 276 9.18 -36.07 23.15
N GLY A 277 8.64 -35.73 21.97
CA GLY A 277 9.39 -35.38 20.77
C GLY A 277 9.85 -36.58 19.93
N HIS A 278 9.33 -37.79 20.19
CA HIS A 278 9.58 -38.96 19.35
C HIS A 278 8.65 -38.97 18.13
N ILE A 279 9.20 -39.30 16.97
CA ILE A 279 8.43 -39.43 15.72
C ILE A 279 7.53 -40.67 15.83
N LEU A 280 6.22 -40.45 15.67
CA LEU A 280 5.21 -41.51 15.60
C LEU A 280 4.93 -41.95 14.17
N LYS A 281 4.93 -40.98 13.23
CA LYS A 281 4.59 -41.24 11.82
C LYS A 281 5.24 -40.20 10.91
N GLU A 282 5.73 -40.65 9.77
CA GLU A 282 6.20 -39.82 8.66
C GLU A 282 5.30 -40.05 7.44
N SER A 283 4.98 -39.00 6.70
CA SER A 283 4.09 -39.08 5.54
C SER A 283 4.54 -38.12 4.43
N ASN A 284 4.87 -38.69 3.27
CA ASN A 284 5.13 -37.95 2.04
C ASN A 284 3.86 -38.00 1.18
N VAL A 285 2.96 -37.06 1.44
CA VAL A 285 1.62 -37.04 0.85
C VAL A 285 1.38 -35.73 0.10
N ASP A 286 0.51 -35.78 -0.90
CA ASP A 286 -0.04 -34.58 -1.52
C ASP A 286 -0.89 -33.81 -0.50
N SER A 287 -0.23 -32.85 0.14
CA SER A 287 -0.77 -31.99 1.18
C SER A 287 -0.43 -30.54 0.89
N TYR A 288 -1.25 -29.66 1.43
CA TYR A 288 -1.09 -28.23 1.30
C TYR A 288 -1.39 -27.54 2.64
N VAL A 289 -0.82 -26.36 2.78
CA VAL A 289 -1.20 -25.39 3.80
C VAL A 289 -1.59 -24.09 3.11
N TYR A 290 -2.70 -23.54 3.57
CA TYR A 290 -3.29 -22.30 3.09
C TYR A 290 -3.43 -21.35 4.27
N ILE A 291 -2.64 -20.28 4.27
CA ILE A 291 -2.66 -19.28 5.34
C ILE A 291 -3.56 -18.11 4.90
N LYS A 292 -4.39 -17.61 5.81
CA LYS A 292 -5.19 -16.39 5.71
C LYS A 292 -4.83 -15.45 6.86
N ASP A 293 -5.40 -14.25 6.87
CA ASP A 293 -5.15 -13.25 7.90
C ASP A 293 -5.58 -13.73 9.30
N THR A 294 -6.68 -14.47 9.39
CA THR A 294 -7.28 -14.90 10.67
C THR A 294 -7.36 -16.42 10.82
N GLU A 295 -6.96 -17.19 9.82
CA GLU A 295 -7.03 -18.66 9.89
C GLU A 295 -5.98 -19.33 9.02
N ILE A 296 -5.70 -20.59 9.32
CA ILE A 296 -4.87 -21.48 8.53
C ILE A 296 -5.64 -22.75 8.25
N ILE A 297 -5.69 -23.14 6.98
CA ILE A 297 -6.37 -24.32 6.47
C ILE A 297 -5.31 -25.28 5.96
N TYR A 298 -5.41 -26.56 6.28
CA TYR A 298 -4.40 -27.54 5.88
C TYR A 298 -5.02 -28.92 5.62
N LYS A 299 -4.39 -29.67 4.71
CA LYS A 299 -4.79 -31.04 4.37
C LYS A 299 -3.93 -32.03 5.16
N THR A 300 -4.54 -32.89 5.98
CA THR A 300 -3.82 -33.90 6.77
C THR A 300 -3.23 -35.00 5.88
N SER A 301 -2.37 -35.84 6.46
CA SER A 301 -1.82 -37.01 5.77
C SER A 301 -2.87 -38.03 5.32
N ASN A 302 -4.05 -38.01 5.93
CA ASN A 302 -5.19 -38.87 5.56
C ASN A 302 -6.12 -38.17 4.55
N GLY A 303 -5.79 -36.96 4.08
CA GLY A 303 -6.58 -36.21 3.10
C GLY A 303 -7.69 -35.33 3.69
N GLU A 304 -7.85 -35.30 5.01
CA GLU A 304 -8.86 -34.47 5.66
C GLU A 304 -8.47 -33.00 5.63
N LYS A 305 -9.42 -32.11 5.41
CA LYS A 305 -9.22 -30.67 5.44
C LYS A 305 -9.55 -30.13 6.83
N LEU A 306 -8.58 -29.55 7.51
CA LEU A 306 -8.71 -28.96 8.84
C LEU A 306 -8.39 -27.47 8.83
N TYR A 307 -8.72 -26.80 9.94
CA TYR A 307 -8.42 -25.38 10.13
C TYR A 307 -7.97 -25.05 11.57
N ARG A 308 -7.26 -23.92 11.72
CA ARG A 308 -6.92 -23.28 13.00
C ARG A 308 -7.12 -21.77 12.89
N ASP A 309 -7.53 -21.16 13.99
CA ASP A 309 -7.65 -19.71 14.15
C ASP A 309 -6.26 -19.08 14.41
N LEU A 310 -5.98 -17.97 13.73
CA LEU A 310 -4.74 -17.18 13.84
C LEU A 310 -4.96 -15.81 14.50
N SER A 311 -6.14 -15.55 15.08
CA SER A 311 -6.48 -14.26 15.67
C SER A 311 -5.68 -13.93 16.94
N ASN A 312 -5.37 -14.95 17.76
CA ASN A 312 -4.59 -14.76 18.99
C ASN A 312 -3.08 -14.92 18.75
N LYS A 313 -2.50 -13.89 18.13
CA LYS A 313 -1.10 -13.86 17.66
C LYS A 313 -0.13 -13.32 18.70
N LYS A 314 0.96 -14.04 18.96
CA LYS A 314 2.08 -13.62 19.81
C LYS A 314 3.41 -13.89 19.10
N TYR A 315 4.34 -12.93 19.09
CA TYR A 315 5.67 -13.15 18.54
C TYR A 315 6.59 -13.82 19.58
N ASN A 316 7.31 -14.86 19.18
CA ASN A 316 8.32 -15.54 19.98
C ASN A 316 9.72 -15.19 19.42
N SER A 317 10.42 -14.28 20.09
CA SER A 317 11.75 -13.82 19.67
C SER A 317 12.83 -14.88 19.79
N SER A 318 12.71 -15.84 20.73
CA SER A 318 13.70 -16.91 20.90
C SER A 318 13.66 -17.93 19.76
N SER A 319 12.47 -18.19 19.21
CA SER A 319 12.27 -19.15 18.12
C SER A 319 12.12 -18.51 16.74
N LEU A 320 12.17 -17.17 16.65
CA LEU A 320 12.03 -16.37 15.42
C LEU A 320 10.77 -16.75 14.62
N GLY A 321 9.61 -16.52 15.23
CA GLY A 321 8.33 -16.80 14.61
C GLY A 321 7.13 -16.39 15.45
N TYR A 322 5.94 -16.70 14.93
CA TYR A 322 4.67 -16.39 15.58
C TYR A 322 3.99 -17.64 16.14
N GLU A 323 3.47 -17.48 17.34
CA GLU A 323 2.65 -18.41 18.08
C GLU A 323 1.19 -17.96 18.02
N TYR A 324 0.30 -18.92 17.77
CA TYR A 324 -1.15 -18.71 17.71
C TYR A 324 -1.83 -19.73 18.61
N THR A 325 -2.83 -19.29 19.37
CA THR A 325 -3.63 -20.19 20.22
C THR A 325 -5.08 -20.18 19.78
N SER A 326 -5.75 -21.34 19.84
CA SER A 326 -7.12 -21.51 19.35
C SER A 326 -7.87 -22.53 20.20
N LYS A 327 -9.17 -22.72 20.03
CA LYS A 327 -9.87 -23.80 20.76
C LYS A 327 -9.43 -25.22 20.37
N TRP A 328 -8.59 -25.38 19.35
CA TRP A 328 -8.10 -26.66 18.84
C TRP A 328 -6.60 -26.88 19.05
N GLY A 329 -5.92 -26.01 19.80
CA GLY A 329 -4.50 -26.12 20.10
C GLY A 329 -3.65 -24.99 19.51
N GLY A 330 -2.35 -25.05 19.80
CA GLY A 330 -1.35 -24.07 19.39
C GLY A 330 -0.86 -24.27 17.96
N THR A 331 -0.52 -23.19 17.27
CA THR A 331 0.14 -23.21 15.95
C THR A 331 1.39 -22.33 16.00
N PHE A 332 2.51 -22.82 15.47
CA PHE A 332 3.75 -22.04 15.36
C PHE A 332 4.18 -21.92 13.90
N ILE A 333 4.48 -20.69 13.47
CA ILE A 333 4.92 -20.34 12.11
C ILE A 333 6.23 -19.55 12.20
N PRO A 334 7.38 -20.09 11.76
CA PRO A 334 8.66 -19.40 11.75
C PRO A 334 8.71 -18.31 10.67
N ASP A 335 9.54 -17.28 10.87
CA ASP A 335 9.66 -16.14 9.95
C ASP A 335 10.07 -16.55 8.52
N ASN A 336 10.90 -17.58 8.41
CA ASN A 336 11.39 -18.10 7.13
C ASN A 336 10.41 -19.07 6.44
N LEU A 337 9.27 -19.37 7.07
CA LEU A 337 8.21 -20.23 6.57
C LEU A 337 8.67 -21.64 6.12
N SER A 338 9.76 -22.14 6.69
CA SER A 338 10.34 -23.44 6.31
C SER A 338 9.51 -24.65 6.77
N PHE A 339 8.76 -24.48 7.85
CA PHE A 339 7.83 -25.48 8.38
C PHE A 339 6.69 -24.81 9.15
N ILE A 340 5.64 -25.56 9.49
CA ILE A 340 4.57 -25.11 10.39
C ILE A 340 4.29 -26.21 11.40
N LYS A 341 4.17 -25.84 12.69
CA LYS A 341 3.84 -26.80 13.76
C LYS A 341 2.40 -26.63 14.24
N PHE A 342 1.70 -27.75 14.41
CA PHE A 342 0.37 -27.80 14.99
C PHE A 342 0.39 -28.67 16.24
N TYR A 343 0.14 -28.07 17.40
CA TYR A 343 0.09 -28.72 18.71
C TYR A 343 -1.34 -29.11 19.08
N SER A 344 -1.49 -30.17 19.87
CA SER A 344 -2.80 -30.56 20.42
C SER A 344 -3.31 -29.57 21.47
N ASN A 345 -2.41 -28.93 22.23
CA ASN A 345 -2.73 -28.05 23.34
C ASN A 345 -2.30 -26.59 23.06
N ASN A 346 -2.93 -25.64 23.77
CA ASN A 346 -2.69 -24.19 23.59
C ASN A 346 -1.43 -23.66 24.25
N ASP A 347 -0.88 -24.40 25.19
CA ASP A 347 0.38 -24.10 25.86
C ASP A 347 1.60 -24.65 25.09
N PHE A 348 1.40 -25.07 23.83
CA PHE A 348 2.43 -25.65 22.97
C PHE A 348 3.03 -26.95 23.53
N THR A 349 2.23 -27.69 24.30
CA THR A 349 2.54 -29.03 24.81
C THR A 349 1.72 -30.11 24.10
N GLY A 350 2.00 -31.37 24.44
CA GLY A 350 1.29 -32.53 23.91
C GLY A 350 1.83 -32.97 22.55
N ASP A 351 1.05 -33.81 21.87
CA ASP A 351 1.40 -34.32 20.55
C ASP A 351 1.32 -33.20 19.51
N TYR A 352 2.17 -33.27 18.49
CA TYR A 352 2.21 -32.24 17.47
C TYR A 352 2.60 -32.77 16.09
N TYR A 353 2.25 -31.99 15.08
CA TYR A 353 2.59 -32.26 13.68
C TYR A 353 3.50 -31.17 13.15
N ILE A 354 4.49 -31.54 12.35
CA ILE A 354 5.33 -30.60 11.58
C ILE A 354 5.03 -30.80 10.09
N TYR A 355 4.63 -29.71 9.44
CA TYR A 355 4.41 -29.64 7.99
C TYR A 355 5.61 -28.92 7.38
N TYR A 356 6.46 -29.65 6.64
CA TYR A 356 7.63 -29.08 5.98
C TYR A 356 7.22 -28.46 4.65
N ILE A 357 7.50 -27.17 4.47
CA ILE A 357 7.02 -26.39 3.34
C ILE A 357 8.03 -26.45 2.18
N SER A 358 7.53 -26.63 0.96
CA SER A 358 8.33 -26.40 -0.24
C SER A 358 8.49 -24.90 -0.47
N GLN A 359 9.73 -24.41 -0.36
CA GLN A 359 10.11 -23.07 -0.80
C GLN A 359 10.12 -22.97 -2.32
#